data_AF-A0AAU4V365-F1
#
_entry.id   AF-A0AAU4V365-F1
#
_cell.length_a   1.000
_cell.length_b   1.000
_cell.length_c   1.000
_cell.angle_alpha   90.00
_cell.angle_beta   90.00
_cell.angle_gamma   90.00
#
_symmetry.space_group_name_H-M   'P 1'
#
loop_
_entity.id
_entity.type
_entity.pdbx_description
1 polymer ?
#
loop_
_entity_poly.entity_id
_entity_poly.type
_entity_poly.pdbx_seq_one_letter_code
_entity_poly.pdbx_strand_id
1 'polypeptide(L)' 'MSSAPAPDPQASRTAPEADQPRPKPKLVFDDPLDQQSSDDTDRGWGERPPAGGSAADLARFLDEKPPHHV' A
#
# COMPACT_ATOMS: atom_id res chain seq x y z
N MET A 1 -18.77 56.55 30.40
CA MET A 1 -18.51 55.22 30.99
C MET A 1 -18.50 54.20 29.85
N SER A 2 -17.42 54.06 29.07
CA SER A 2 -16.22 53.21 29.28
C SER A 2 -16.52 51.79 29.76
N SER A 3 -16.55 50.81 28.84
CA SER A 3 -15.51 49.78 28.71
C SER A 3 -15.96 48.72 27.69
N ALA A 4 -15.10 48.37 26.73
CA ALA A 4 -15.21 47.13 25.97
C ALA A 4 -13.96 46.30 26.30
N PRO A 5 -14.06 44.98 26.52
CA PRO A 5 -12.93 44.16 26.91
C PRO A 5 -11.91 44.03 25.78
N ALA A 6 -10.63 44.00 26.15
CA ALA A 6 -9.50 43.78 25.25
C ALA A 6 -9.56 42.38 24.61
N PRO A 7 -9.11 42.21 23.35
CA PRO A 7 -8.99 40.88 22.77
C PRO A 7 -7.79 40.13 23.36
N ASP A 8 -8.02 38.88 23.77
CA ASP A 8 -6.99 37.94 24.20
C ASP A 8 -5.93 37.73 23.09
N PRO A 9 -4.64 37.53 23.45
CA PRO A 9 -3.62 37.19 22.47
C PRO A 9 -3.91 35.78 21.96
N GLN A 10 -4.35 35.71 20.71
CA GLN A 10 -4.57 34.48 19.98
C GLN A 10 -3.35 33.56 20.15
N ALA A 11 -3.54 32.48 20.91
CA ALA A 11 -2.61 31.37 20.99
C ALA A 11 -2.14 31.04 19.58
N SER A 12 -0.83 31.11 19.37
CA SER A 12 -0.18 30.90 18.09
C SER A 12 -0.62 29.56 17.51
N ARG A 13 -1.58 29.62 16.60
CA ARG A 13 -2.08 28.47 15.86
C ARG A 13 -0.92 28.04 14.99
N THR A 14 -0.20 26.99 15.40
CA THR A 14 0.81 26.34 14.57
C THR A 14 0.13 26.03 13.25
N ALA A 15 0.53 26.72 12.19
CA ALA A 15 0.03 26.43 10.85
C ALA A 15 0.39 24.97 10.55
N PRO A 16 -0.53 24.16 9.99
CA PRO A 16 -0.15 22.84 9.52
C PRO A 16 0.98 23.05 8.50
N GLU A 17 2.08 22.34 8.71
CA GLU A 17 3.20 22.26 7.77
C GLU A 17 2.60 22.03 6.39
N ALA A 18 2.84 22.97 5.47
CA ALA A 18 2.24 22.93 4.14
C ALA A 18 2.61 21.58 3.50
N ASP A 19 1.61 20.75 3.26
CA ASP A 19 1.72 19.44 2.63
C ASP A 19 2.54 19.61 1.34
N GLN A 20 3.81 19.18 1.37
CA GLN A 20 4.68 19.27 0.21
C GLN A 20 4.01 18.49 -0.93
N PRO A 21 3.84 19.08 -2.13
CA PRO A 21 3.10 18.43 -3.19
C PRO A 21 3.82 17.14 -3.59
N ARG A 22 3.13 16.01 -3.41
CA ARG A 22 3.65 14.70 -3.83
C ARG A 22 3.91 14.75 -5.34
N PRO A 23 5.02 14.18 -5.82
CA PRO A 23 5.33 14.17 -7.25
C PRO A 23 4.20 13.46 -8.01
N LYS A 24 3.70 14.12 -9.06
CA LYS A 24 2.67 13.55 -9.94
C LYS A 24 3.27 12.38 -10.71
N PRO A 25 2.53 11.27 -10.91
CA PRO A 25 2.99 10.19 -11.77
C PRO A 25 3.27 10.73 -13.19
N LYS A 26 4.43 10.39 -13.74
CA LYS A 26 4.83 10.74 -15.11
C LYS A 26 4.42 9.63 -16.06
N LEU A 27 3.94 9.99 -17.25
CA LEU A 27 3.76 9.05 -18.34
C LEU A 27 5.11 8.85 -19.04
N VAL A 28 5.48 7.60 -19.30
CA VAL A 28 6.69 7.20 -20.03
C VAL A 28 6.24 6.68 -21.41
N PHE A 29 6.84 7.19 -22.48
CA PHE A 29 6.51 6.86 -23.88
C PHE A 29 7.65 6.15 -24.63
N ASP A 30 8.72 5.80 -23.91
CA ASP A 30 9.80 4.98 -24.44
C ASP A 30 9.31 3.54 -24.70
N ASP A 31 10.16 2.69 -25.26
CA ASP A 31 9.80 1.29 -25.53
C ASP A 31 9.39 0.59 -24.22
N PRO A 32 8.17 0.04 -24.12
CA PRO A 32 7.71 -0.64 -22.91
C PRO A 32 8.55 -1.87 -22.52
N LEU A 33 9.33 -2.43 -23.45
CA LEU A 33 10.17 -3.60 -23.21
C LEU A 33 11.58 -3.26 -22.68
N ASP A 34 11.96 -1.98 -22.68
CA ASP A 34 13.29 -1.55 -22.23
C ASP A 34 13.42 -1.48 -20.69
N GLN A 35 12.31 -1.66 -19.96
CA GLN A 35 12.29 -1.63 -18.50
C GLN A 35 11.61 -2.88 -17.94
N GLN A 36 12.17 -3.42 -16.87
CA GLN A 36 11.55 -4.53 -16.14
C GLN A 36 10.30 -4.03 -15.40
N SER A 37 9.16 -4.67 -15.66
CA SER A 37 7.90 -4.40 -14.96
C SER A 37 7.80 -5.24 -13.68
N SER A 38 6.88 -4.87 -12.79
CA SER A 38 6.56 -5.69 -11.61
C SER A 38 6.01 -7.05 -11.98
N ASP A 39 5.30 -7.10 -13.11
CA ASP A 39 4.58 -8.29 -13.59
C ASP A 39 5.55 -9.30 -14.24
N ASP A 40 6.75 -8.86 -14.62
CA ASP A 40 7.84 -9.74 -15.05
C ASP A 40 8.50 -10.49 -13.89
N THR A 41 8.15 -10.15 -12.65
CA THR A 41 8.64 -10.85 -11.46
C THR A 41 7.57 -11.73 -10.88
N ASP A 42 7.94 -12.95 -10.50
CA ASP A 42 7.08 -13.84 -9.70
C ASP A 42 6.96 -13.37 -8.23
N ARG A 43 7.22 -12.09 -7.93
CA ARG A 43 7.17 -11.58 -6.55
C ARG A 43 5.75 -11.73 -6.02
N GLY A 44 5.62 -12.31 -4.83
CA GLY A 44 4.33 -12.66 -4.23
C GLY A 44 3.68 -13.94 -4.79
N TRP A 45 4.25 -14.56 -5.83
CA TRP A 45 3.88 -15.90 -6.29
C TRP A 45 4.82 -16.92 -5.65
N GLY A 46 4.26 -17.84 -4.86
CA GLY A 46 5.07 -18.86 -4.16
C GLY A 46 5.84 -18.36 -2.93
N GLU A 47 5.84 -17.06 -2.65
CA GLU A 47 6.29 -16.52 -1.36
C GLU A 47 5.40 -17.06 -0.23
N ARG A 48 6.02 -17.72 0.75
CA ARG A 48 5.31 -18.52 1.74
C ARG A 48 5.39 -17.89 3.13
N PRO A 49 4.29 -17.86 3.91
CA PRO A 49 4.34 -17.48 5.31
C PRO A 49 5.32 -18.41 6.06
N PRO A 50 6.03 -17.91 7.08
CA PRO A 50 6.99 -18.74 7.83
C PRO A 50 6.33 -19.91 8.57
N ALA A 51 5.02 -19.87 8.79
CA ALA A 51 4.24 -20.90 9.47
C ALA A 51 3.43 -21.74 8.47
N GLY A 52 4.08 -22.71 7.84
CA GLY A 52 3.46 -23.68 6.93
C GLY A 52 4.37 -23.92 5.75
N GLY A 53 5.00 -25.08 5.67
CA GLY A 53 6.04 -25.39 4.67
C GLY A 53 5.53 -26.22 3.50
N SER A 54 6.15 -26.04 2.32
CA SER A 54 5.81 -26.60 0.98
C SER A 54 5.01 -27.91 1.00
N ALA A 55 5.54 -28.92 1.70
CA ALA A 55 5.00 -30.26 1.74
C ALA A 55 3.59 -30.36 2.39
N ALA A 56 3.29 -29.53 3.39
CA ALA A 56 2.00 -29.58 4.09
C ALA A 56 0.84 -29.09 3.21
N ASP A 57 1.05 -28.03 2.43
CA ASP A 57 0.02 -27.53 1.51
C ASP A 57 -0.18 -28.51 0.34
N LEU A 58 0.91 -29.10 -0.17
CA LEU A 58 0.83 -30.09 -1.24
C LEU A 58 0.04 -31.33 -0.79
N ALA A 59 0.30 -31.83 0.43
CA ALA A 59 -0.46 -32.93 1.00
C ALA A 59 -1.96 -32.58 1.09
N ARG A 60 -2.30 -31.38 1.57
CA ARG A 60 -3.69 -30.92 1.64
C ARG A 60 -4.38 -30.88 0.27
N PHE A 61 -3.70 -30.39 -0.78
CA PHE A 61 -4.26 -30.38 -2.14
C PHE A 61 -4.48 -31.77 -2.72
N LEU A 62 -3.62 -32.73 -2.40
CA LEU A 62 -3.79 -34.13 -2.84
C LEU A 62 -4.91 -34.84 -2.07
N ASP A 63 -5.06 -34.53 -0.78
CA ASP A 63 -6.06 -35.16 0.09
C ASP A 63 -7.46 -34.53 -0.02
N GLU A 64 -7.54 -33.23 -0.32
CA GLU A 64 -8.82 -32.51 -0.41
C GLU A 64 -9.45 -32.69 -1.80
N LYS A 65 -10.32 -33.69 -1.93
CA LYS A 65 -11.18 -33.82 -3.12
C LYS A 65 -12.11 -32.61 -3.22
N PRO A 66 -12.19 -31.92 -4.37
CA PRO A 66 -13.13 -30.82 -4.54
C PRO A 66 -14.56 -31.33 -4.34
N PRO A 67 -15.43 -30.58 -3.62
CA PRO A 67 -16.84 -30.92 -3.58
C PRO A 67 -17.35 -30.89 -5.02
N HIS A 68 -18.07 -31.93 -5.40
CA HIS A 68 -18.48 -32.26 -6.78
C HIS A 68 -17.41 -33.00 -7.60
N HIS A 69 -17.12 -34.23 -7.19
CA HIS A 69 -16.81 -35.28 -8.17
C HIS A 69 -18.11 -36.05 -8.41
N VAL A 70 -18.61 -36.05 -9.64
CA VAL A 70 -19.61 -37.01 -10.13
C VAL A 70 -18.91 -38.06 -10.96
#